data_AF-A0A921JX41-F1
#
_entry.id   AF-A0A921JX41-F1
#
_cell.length_a   1.000
_cell.length_b   1.000
_cell.length_c   1.000
_cell.angle_alpha   90.00
_cell.angle_beta   90.00
_cell.angle_gamma   90.00
#
_symmetry.space_group_name_H-M   'P 1'
#
loop_
_entity.id
_entity.type
_entity.pdbx_description
1 polymer ?
#
loop_
_entity_poly.entity_id
_entity_poly.type
_entity_poly.pdbx_seq_one_letter_code
_entity_poly.pdbx_strand_id
1 'polypeptide(L)'
;MLNSIMNDLNRALAQHILVNVYQTNQDVVYTGYVTAVSDTGIILATFDDFGLPDGAVFLDVAVIDEVEFSSDDLDNMAFRIQTAQEEQFVQAGGLTMRFDGQRDLRRQVLSHAWVDRLVLMLVVKNDDHFYEGLVTSVAGDQVTIQLLNKFDYTDQATFTLNPAELEVIEFQGKELTLQGIAAPRLRKLSHIATKEVTAADLIPATLQQLAGRDSLVALVPSHDQDLFFVGRINAVTKNAVIMNLIDMTGQFGGYTVMRLTELHAVVLESDYLQTMRLFSLLNRSQQQQIQPVLNDERLFDPTVDQFSARLNQAAAFRTIIRLKLHDSTTLLGYPSQVGGERFIFHEVADNQLDQVGKVYRISDVDEVAFGYLDAYLVERQLRVEGDL
;
A
#
# COMPACT_ATOMS: atom_id res chain seq x y z
N MET A 1 -23.44 11.69 21.86
CA MET A 1 -22.53 11.14 20.84
C MET A 1 -21.31 10.53 21.50
N LEU A 2 -20.48 11.30 22.24
CA LEU A 2 -19.29 10.75 22.96
C LEU A 2 -19.59 9.53 23.87
N ASN A 3 -20.67 9.58 24.67
CA ASN A 3 -21.07 8.44 25.51
C ASN A 3 -21.51 7.19 24.71
N SER A 4 -21.95 7.34 23.45
CA SER A 4 -22.31 6.21 22.60
C SER A 4 -21.06 5.56 22.03
N ILE A 5 -20.16 6.38 21.46
CA ILE A 5 -18.87 5.94 20.90
C ILE A 5 -18.06 5.17 21.96
N MET A 6 -17.97 5.70 23.18
CA MET A 6 -17.26 5.01 24.26
C MET A 6 -17.90 3.67 24.64
N ASN A 7 -19.23 3.54 24.60
CA ASN A 7 -19.89 2.26 24.86
C ASN A 7 -19.62 1.26 23.74
N ASP A 8 -19.63 1.71 22.48
CA ASP A 8 -19.34 0.89 21.31
C ASP A 8 -17.87 0.41 21.33
N LEU A 9 -16.92 1.28 21.63
CA LEU A 9 -15.50 0.92 21.78
C LEU A 9 -15.25 -0.06 22.93
N ASN A 10 -15.91 0.13 24.07
CA ASN A 10 -15.84 -0.82 25.18
C ASN A 10 -16.49 -2.17 24.83
N ARG A 11 -17.57 -2.17 24.03
CA ARG A 11 -18.17 -3.40 23.50
C ARG A 11 -17.19 -4.12 22.57
N ALA A 12 -16.59 -3.41 21.61
CA ALA A 12 -15.60 -3.95 20.68
C ALA A 12 -14.42 -4.58 21.42
N LEU A 13 -13.89 -3.89 22.44
CA LEU A 13 -12.82 -4.38 23.30
C LEU A 13 -13.24 -5.65 24.07
N ALA A 14 -14.40 -5.63 24.74
CA ALA A 14 -14.84 -6.72 25.59
C ALA A 14 -15.20 -7.99 24.82
N GLN A 15 -15.70 -7.85 23.60
CA GLN A 15 -16.17 -8.95 22.76
C GLN A 15 -15.18 -9.35 21.66
N HIS A 16 -14.05 -8.61 21.54
CA HIS A 16 -13.04 -8.82 20.50
C HIS A 16 -13.66 -8.85 19.09
N ILE A 17 -14.40 -7.79 18.77
CA ILE A 17 -15.08 -7.64 17.47
C ILE A 17 -14.19 -6.87 16.50
N LEU A 18 -14.13 -7.34 15.25
CA LEU A 18 -13.53 -6.59 14.14
C LEU A 18 -14.41 -5.39 13.82
N VAL A 19 -13.84 -4.20 13.79
CA VAL A 19 -14.58 -2.95 13.60
C VAL A 19 -13.90 -2.06 12.58
N ASN A 20 -14.70 -1.23 11.91
CA ASN A 20 -14.24 -0.05 11.20
C ASN A 20 -14.41 1.17 12.11
N VAL A 21 -13.38 2.00 12.20
CA VAL A 21 -13.40 3.25 12.96
C VAL A 21 -13.26 4.41 12.00
N TYR A 22 -14.32 5.20 11.88
CA TYR A 22 -14.40 6.38 11.01
C TYR A 22 -13.99 7.63 11.78
N GLN A 23 -13.29 8.54 11.11
CA GLN A 23 -12.79 9.77 11.69
C GLN A 23 -13.59 10.99 11.20
N THR A 24 -13.71 12.01 12.04
CA THR A 24 -14.48 13.23 11.76
C THR A 24 -13.83 14.14 10.71
N ASN A 25 -12.50 14.16 10.63
CA ASN A 25 -11.74 15.13 9.83
C ASN A 25 -10.79 14.47 8.83
N GLN A 26 -10.92 13.15 8.61
CA GLN A 26 -10.08 12.40 7.68
C GLN A 26 -10.90 11.34 6.97
N ASP A 27 -10.59 11.12 5.69
CA ASP A 27 -11.20 10.06 4.88
C ASP A 27 -10.59 8.67 5.14
N VAL A 28 -9.60 8.59 6.05
CA VAL A 28 -8.96 7.33 6.44
C VAL A 28 -9.85 6.58 7.42
N VAL A 29 -10.21 5.36 7.06
CA VAL A 29 -10.93 4.40 7.91
C VAL A 29 -9.93 3.37 8.42
N TYR A 30 -9.96 3.10 9.73
CA TYR A 30 -9.13 2.04 10.31
C TYR A 30 -9.96 0.80 10.60
N THR A 31 -9.51 -0.33 10.07
CA THR A 31 -10.13 -1.64 10.33
C THR A 31 -9.27 -2.45 11.28
N GLY A 32 -9.87 -2.99 12.34
CA GLY A 32 -9.10 -3.77 13.31
C GLY A 32 -9.82 -4.17 14.59
N TYR A 33 -9.04 -4.57 15.59
CA TYR A 33 -9.53 -4.94 16.92
C TYR A 33 -9.11 -3.91 17.97
N VAL A 34 -10.08 -3.40 18.73
CA VAL A 34 -9.78 -2.50 19.85
C VAL A 34 -9.06 -3.29 20.94
N THR A 35 -7.87 -2.81 21.35
CA THR A 35 -7.02 -3.49 22.35
C THR A 35 -6.89 -2.73 23.67
N ALA A 36 -7.14 -1.42 23.65
CA ALA A 36 -7.23 -0.60 24.85
C ALA A 36 -8.18 0.58 24.62
N VAL A 37 -8.89 0.97 25.69
CA VAL A 37 -9.77 2.14 25.73
C VAL A 37 -9.44 2.95 26.98
N SER A 38 -9.33 4.26 26.84
CA SER A 38 -9.13 5.23 27.92
C SER A 38 -10.05 6.43 27.74
N ASP A 39 -10.09 7.33 28.72
CA ASP A 39 -10.86 8.58 28.62
C ASP A 39 -10.36 9.52 27.51
N THR A 40 -9.12 9.32 27.03
CA THR A 40 -8.47 10.18 26.03
C THR A 40 -8.42 9.60 24.63
N GLY A 41 -8.72 8.31 24.46
CA GLY A 41 -8.55 7.64 23.17
C GLY A 41 -8.47 6.13 23.28
N ILE A 42 -8.16 5.49 22.16
CA ILE A 42 -8.08 4.03 22.02
C ILE A 42 -6.76 3.59 21.41
N ILE A 43 -6.43 2.31 21.57
CA ILE A 43 -5.47 1.60 20.71
C ILE A 43 -6.23 0.56 19.89
N LEU A 44 -6.12 0.65 18.58
CA LEU A 44 -6.68 -0.29 17.62
C LEU A 44 -5.54 -1.05 16.94
N ALA A 45 -5.53 -2.38 17.04
CA ALA A 45 -4.62 -3.21 16.26
C ALA A 45 -5.19 -3.36 14.84
N THR A 46 -4.47 -2.89 13.85
CA THR A 46 -4.96 -2.65 12.48
C THR A 46 -4.59 -3.78 11.53
N PHE A 47 -5.39 -3.90 10.47
CA PHE A 47 -5.09 -4.74 9.32
C PHE A 47 -5.01 -3.89 8.06
N ASP A 48 -4.12 -4.25 7.14
CA ASP A 48 -4.07 -3.65 5.81
C ASP A 48 -5.16 -4.21 4.88
N ASP A 49 -5.26 -3.64 3.67
CA ASP A 49 -6.22 -4.06 2.63
C ASP A 49 -6.08 -5.53 2.20
N PHE A 50 -5.01 -6.21 2.61
CA PHE A 50 -4.77 -7.63 2.31
C PHE A 50 -5.11 -8.55 3.48
N GLY A 51 -5.63 -8.00 4.58
CA GLY A 51 -5.92 -8.75 5.81
C GLY A 51 -4.65 -9.14 6.57
N LEU A 52 -3.53 -8.45 6.36
CA LEU A 52 -2.30 -8.65 7.13
C LEU A 52 -2.27 -7.72 8.34
N PRO A 53 -1.79 -8.18 9.51
CA PRO A 53 -1.56 -7.28 10.64
C PRO A 53 -0.60 -6.15 10.25
N ASP A 54 -1.05 -4.90 10.42
CA ASP A 54 -0.29 -3.70 10.05
C ASP A 54 -0.13 -2.76 11.24
N GLY A 55 0.35 -3.33 12.34
CA GLY A 55 0.66 -2.59 13.56
C GLY A 55 -0.57 -2.18 14.35
N ALA A 56 -0.57 -0.94 14.81
CA ALA A 56 -1.65 -0.35 15.57
C ALA A 56 -1.69 1.17 15.42
N VAL A 57 -2.85 1.73 15.75
CA VAL A 57 -3.09 3.16 15.78
C VAL A 57 -3.63 3.59 17.14
N PHE A 58 -3.09 4.69 17.66
CA PHE A 58 -3.76 5.48 18.69
C PHE A 58 -4.68 6.49 18.01
N LEU A 59 -5.93 6.54 18.45
CA LEU A 59 -6.91 7.54 18.03
C LEU A 59 -7.40 8.31 19.24
N ASP A 60 -7.33 9.64 19.20
CA ASP A 60 -8.01 10.49 20.18
C ASP A 60 -9.52 10.28 20.04
N VAL A 61 -10.21 10.10 21.17
CA VAL A 61 -11.66 9.87 21.15
C VAL A 61 -12.43 11.04 20.51
N ALA A 62 -11.88 12.26 20.56
CA ALA A 62 -12.49 13.45 19.99
C ALA A 62 -12.51 13.46 18.46
N VAL A 63 -11.67 12.65 17.79
CA VAL A 63 -11.64 12.56 16.33
C VAL A 63 -12.45 11.39 15.77
N ILE A 64 -12.93 10.48 16.62
CA ILE A 64 -13.77 9.34 16.20
C ILE A 64 -15.20 9.83 15.93
N ASP A 65 -15.72 9.55 14.75
CA ASP A 65 -17.09 9.86 14.36
C ASP A 65 -18.02 8.67 14.59
N GLU A 66 -17.63 7.50 14.06
CA GLU A 66 -18.45 6.29 14.08
C GLU A 66 -17.60 5.03 14.28
N VAL A 67 -18.21 4.03 14.94
CA VAL A 67 -17.67 2.66 15.05
C VAL A 67 -18.67 1.71 14.43
N GLU A 68 -18.29 1.10 13.32
CA GLU A 68 -19.11 0.15 12.58
C GLU A 68 -18.73 -1.28 12.95
N PHE A 69 -19.74 -2.14 13.09
CA PHE A 69 -19.60 -3.52 13.56
C PHE A 69 -20.02 -4.56 12.52
N SER A 70 -20.60 -4.13 11.40
CA SER A 70 -21.15 -5.01 10.38
C SER A 70 -21.28 -4.22 9.08
N SER A 71 -20.58 -4.69 8.05
CA SER A 71 -20.65 -4.20 6.68
C SER A 71 -20.06 -5.26 5.75
N ASP A 72 -20.36 -5.18 4.46
CA ASP A 72 -19.75 -6.07 3.46
C ASP A 72 -18.22 -5.92 3.48
N ASP A 73 -17.71 -4.72 3.76
CA ASP A 73 -16.28 -4.45 3.95
C ASP A 73 -15.68 -5.25 5.10
N LEU A 74 -16.33 -5.29 6.27
CA LEU A 74 -15.87 -6.09 7.41
C LEU A 74 -15.92 -7.60 7.14
N ASP A 75 -16.93 -8.07 6.40
CA ASP A 75 -17.01 -9.47 5.97
C ASP A 75 -15.86 -9.81 4.99
N ASN A 76 -15.53 -8.91 4.05
CA ASN A 76 -14.38 -9.06 3.16
C ASN A 76 -13.06 -9.06 3.93
N MET A 77 -12.90 -8.14 4.88
CA MET A 77 -11.71 -8.08 5.71
C MET A 77 -11.53 -9.37 6.52
N ALA A 78 -12.60 -9.88 7.12
CA ALA A 78 -12.56 -11.16 7.83
C ALA A 78 -12.14 -12.31 6.91
N PHE A 79 -12.65 -12.36 5.68
CA PHE A 79 -12.22 -13.32 4.66
C PHE A 79 -10.73 -13.18 4.30
N ARG A 80 -10.24 -11.94 4.13
CA ARG A 80 -8.83 -11.66 3.81
C ARG A 80 -7.90 -12.05 4.96
N ILE A 81 -8.26 -11.73 6.21
CA ILE A 81 -7.52 -12.16 7.41
C ILE A 81 -7.40 -13.68 7.47
N GLN A 82 -8.51 -14.39 7.25
CA GLN A 82 -8.49 -15.85 7.23
C GLN A 82 -7.60 -16.38 6.08
N THR A 83 -7.75 -15.85 4.88
CA THR A 83 -6.96 -16.25 3.71
C THR A 83 -5.47 -16.03 3.95
N ALA A 84 -5.08 -14.89 4.51
CA ALA A 84 -3.69 -14.58 4.82
C ALA A 84 -3.06 -15.56 5.82
N GLN A 85 -3.85 -16.08 6.77
CA GLN A 85 -3.43 -17.12 7.70
C GLN A 85 -3.29 -18.48 7.01
N GLU A 86 -4.26 -18.87 6.19
CA GLU A 86 -4.27 -20.15 5.45
C GLU A 86 -3.11 -20.25 4.46
N GLU A 87 -2.87 -19.19 3.70
CA GLU A 87 -1.83 -19.10 2.68
C GLU A 87 -0.47 -18.70 3.26
N GLN A 88 -0.39 -18.50 4.59
CA GLN A 88 0.83 -18.17 5.31
C GLN A 88 1.55 -16.95 4.73
N PHE A 89 0.79 -15.90 4.42
CA PHE A 89 1.36 -14.66 3.91
C PHE A 89 2.47 -14.14 4.83
N VAL A 90 3.46 -13.48 4.22
CA VAL A 90 4.52 -12.78 4.94
C VAL A 90 3.89 -11.61 5.69
N GLN A 91 3.89 -11.72 7.02
CA GLN A 91 3.28 -10.77 7.94
C GLN A 91 4.37 -9.99 8.71
N ALA A 92 4.05 -8.74 9.07
CA ALA A 92 4.76 -8.05 10.13
C ALA A 92 4.35 -8.64 11.49
N GLY A 93 5.12 -8.37 12.55
CA GLY A 93 4.86 -8.91 13.89
C GLY A 93 3.56 -8.41 14.56
N GLY A 94 2.86 -7.46 13.94
CA GLY A 94 1.67 -6.82 14.50
C GLY A 94 1.94 -6.04 15.79
N LEU A 95 0.87 -5.71 16.52
CA LEU A 95 0.96 -5.07 17.83
C LEU A 95 1.56 -6.02 18.88
N THR A 96 2.73 -5.68 19.39
CA THR A 96 3.40 -6.46 20.45
C THR A 96 3.33 -5.80 21.82
N MET A 97 2.85 -4.56 21.88
CA MET A 97 2.80 -3.73 23.08
C MET A 97 1.53 -3.97 23.88
N ARG A 98 1.59 -3.70 25.19
CA ARG A 98 0.44 -3.75 26.09
C ARG A 98 0.21 -2.39 26.70
N PHE A 99 -1.04 -1.98 26.74
CA PHE A 99 -1.43 -0.66 27.22
C PHE A 99 -2.37 -0.76 28.41
N ASP A 100 -2.24 0.19 29.33
CA ASP A 100 -3.13 0.37 30.48
C ASP A 100 -4.15 1.46 30.18
N GLY A 101 -5.41 1.07 29.98
CA GLY A 101 -6.52 1.99 29.70
C GLY A 101 -6.88 2.95 30.84
N GLN A 102 -6.34 2.72 32.06
CA GLN A 102 -6.51 3.64 33.19
C GLN A 102 -5.52 4.83 33.15
N ARG A 103 -4.61 4.84 32.17
CA ARG A 103 -3.61 5.88 31.97
C ARG A 103 -3.73 6.45 30.57
N ASP A 104 -3.13 7.61 30.37
CA ASP A 104 -3.02 8.26 29.07
C ASP A 104 -2.32 7.32 28.06
N LEU A 105 -3.08 6.80 27.09
CA LEU A 105 -2.61 5.87 26.08
C LEU A 105 -1.60 6.53 25.13
N ARG A 106 -1.85 7.79 24.78
CA ARG A 106 -0.97 8.59 23.91
C ARG A 106 0.43 8.67 24.49
N ARG A 107 0.55 8.98 25.78
CA ARG A 107 1.84 9.02 26.47
C ARG A 107 2.53 7.66 26.51
N GLN A 108 1.77 6.57 26.68
CA GLN A 108 2.32 5.23 26.67
C GLN A 108 2.93 4.92 25.30
N VAL A 109 2.21 5.19 24.20
CA VAL A 109 2.71 5.00 22.83
C VAL A 109 4.01 5.79 22.62
N LEU A 110 4.03 7.09 22.93
CA LEU A 110 5.22 7.93 22.75
C LEU A 110 6.41 7.45 23.60
N SER A 111 6.15 6.99 24.83
CA SER A 111 7.19 6.47 25.71
C SER A 111 7.76 5.16 25.20
N HIS A 112 6.91 4.25 24.72
CA HIS A 112 7.35 3.01 24.07
C HIS A 112 8.15 3.31 22.81
N ALA A 113 7.66 4.19 21.95
CA ALA A 113 8.33 4.60 20.72
C ALA A 113 9.74 5.17 21.00
N TRP A 114 9.88 5.95 22.07
CA TRP A 114 11.18 6.49 22.48
C TRP A 114 12.16 5.41 22.95
N VAL A 115 11.70 4.50 23.81
CA VAL A 115 12.54 3.43 24.38
C VAL A 115 12.94 2.42 23.31
N ASP A 116 11.99 2.00 22.49
CA ASP A 116 12.15 0.94 21.49
C ASP A 116 12.64 1.48 20.14
N ARG A 117 12.79 2.82 20.02
CA ARG A 117 13.20 3.54 18.80
C ARG A 117 12.30 3.22 17.61
N LEU A 118 10.99 3.21 17.83
CA LEU A 118 10.02 3.00 16.77
C LEU A 118 9.92 4.24 15.90
N VAL A 119 9.76 4.03 14.59
CA VAL A 119 9.24 5.05 13.70
C VAL A 119 7.73 5.11 13.86
N LEU A 120 7.20 6.32 13.95
CA LEU A 120 5.78 6.61 14.04
C LEU A 120 5.34 7.38 12.81
N MET A 121 4.08 7.21 12.41
CA MET A 121 3.36 8.20 11.60
C MET A 121 2.41 8.98 12.51
N LEU A 122 2.32 10.29 12.28
CA LEU A 122 1.64 11.23 13.17
C LEU A 122 0.70 12.13 12.37
N VAL A 123 -0.49 12.32 12.92
CA VAL A 123 -1.42 13.38 12.51
C VAL A 123 -1.50 14.40 13.62
N VAL A 124 -1.24 15.66 13.27
CA VAL A 124 -1.29 16.79 14.18
C VAL A 124 -2.60 17.54 13.94
N LYS A 125 -3.23 17.98 15.02
CA LYS A 125 -4.47 18.74 14.98
C LYS A 125 -4.37 19.97 14.07
N ASN A 126 -5.35 20.12 13.17
CA ASN A 126 -5.44 21.20 12.18
C ASN A 126 -4.23 21.28 11.23
N ASP A 127 -3.55 20.15 10.99
CA ASP A 127 -2.51 20.02 10.00
C ASP A 127 -2.88 18.88 9.04
N ASP A 128 -2.81 19.16 7.75
CA ASP A 128 -3.17 18.20 6.70
C ASP A 128 -1.99 17.28 6.33
N HIS A 129 -0.81 17.49 6.92
CA HIS A 129 0.38 16.68 6.66
C HIS A 129 0.48 15.47 7.57
N PHE A 130 0.95 14.37 6.99
CA PHE A 130 1.38 13.18 7.73
C PHE A 130 2.88 13.27 7.99
N TYR A 131 3.28 13.09 9.25
CA TYR A 131 4.69 13.13 9.65
C TYR A 131 5.19 11.76 10.05
N GLU A 132 6.24 11.28 9.39
CA GLU A 132 6.96 10.08 9.80
C GLU A 132 8.22 10.45 10.58
N GLY A 133 8.48 9.80 11.71
CA GLY A 133 9.67 10.13 12.49
C GLY A 133 9.98 9.25 13.68
N LEU A 134 11.18 9.47 14.23
CA LEU A 134 11.67 8.80 15.44
C LEU A 134 11.48 9.71 16.64
N VAL A 135 10.84 9.21 17.69
CA VAL A 135 10.76 9.93 18.96
C VAL A 135 12.16 9.98 19.59
N THR A 136 12.65 11.19 19.86
CA THR A 136 13.99 11.44 20.43
C THR A 136 13.95 11.89 21.88
N SER A 137 12.83 12.46 22.33
CA SER A 137 12.61 12.84 23.73
C SER A 137 11.12 12.87 24.04
N VAL A 138 10.76 12.44 25.26
CA VAL A 138 9.41 12.54 25.82
C VAL A 138 9.49 13.21 27.19
N ALA A 139 8.83 14.36 27.32
CA ALA A 139 8.65 15.11 28.55
C ALA A 139 7.15 15.22 28.91
N GLY A 140 6.85 15.91 30.01
CA GLY A 140 5.48 16.01 30.53
C GLY A 140 4.51 16.71 29.58
N ASP A 141 4.96 17.74 28.88
CA ASP A 141 4.18 18.64 28.02
C ASP A 141 4.79 18.78 26.61
N GLN A 142 5.82 17.99 26.32
CA GLN A 142 6.58 18.12 25.09
C GLN A 142 7.06 16.76 24.61
N VAL A 143 6.95 16.52 23.31
CA VAL A 143 7.61 15.41 22.61
C VAL A 143 8.47 15.98 21.49
N THR A 144 9.67 15.41 21.31
CA THR A 144 10.59 15.78 20.23
C THR A 144 10.76 14.61 19.28
N ILE A 145 10.63 14.88 17.99
CA ILE A 145 10.57 13.90 16.92
C ILE A 145 11.56 14.30 15.84
N GLN A 146 12.41 13.36 15.44
CA GLN A 146 13.28 13.53 14.29
C GLN A 146 12.52 13.03 13.07
N LEU A 147 12.11 13.95 12.20
CA LEU A 147 11.39 13.61 10.98
C LEU A 147 12.28 12.83 10.02
N LEU A 148 11.65 11.91 9.29
CA LEU A 148 12.25 11.09 8.27
C LEU A 148 11.52 11.35 6.94
N ASN A 149 12.10 12.17 6.08
CA ASN A 149 11.57 12.36 4.73
C ASN A 149 12.25 11.36 3.76
N LYS A 150 11.51 10.32 3.39
CA LYS A 150 11.99 9.27 2.45
C LYS A 150 12.08 9.75 0.98
N PHE A 151 11.51 10.90 0.68
CA PHE A 151 11.48 11.52 -0.64
C PHE A 151 12.57 12.59 -0.84
N ASP A 152 13.03 13.21 0.24
CA ASP A 152 14.10 14.21 0.24
C ASP A 152 14.96 14.11 1.50
N TYR A 153 16.18 13.61 1.38
CA TYR A 153 17.08 13.44 2.52
C TYR A 153 17.68 14.75 3.05
N THR A 154 17.49 15.89 2.37
CA THR A 154 17.88 17.21 2.89
C THR A 154 16.89 17.73 3.92
N ASP A 155 15.65 17.23 3.90
CA ASP A 155 14.57 17.60 4.80
C ASP A 155 14.50 16.66 6.02
N GLN A 156 15.33 16.95 7.03
CA GLN A 156 15.38 16.19 8.29
C GLN A 156 15.13 17.11 9.48
N ALA A 157 14.02 17.83 9.46
CA ALA A 157 13.67 18.74 10.54
C ALA A 157 13.45 17.99 11.87
N THR A 158 13.80 18.68 12.97
CA THR A 158 13.35 18.28 14.31
C THR A 158 12.00 18.95 14.57
N PHE A 159 11.02 18.14 14.91
CA PHE A 159 9.66 18.56 15.19
C PHE A 159 9.39 18.44 16.69
N THR A 160 8.90 19.51 17.31
CA THR A 160 8.64 19.56 18.75
C THR A 160 7.26 20.12 18.99
N LEU A 161 6.43 19.38 19.73
CA LEU A 161 5.02 19.69 19.93
C LEU A 161 4.54 19.22 21.29
N ASN A 162 3.34 19.67 21.66
CA ASN A 162 2.66 19.13 22.83
C ASN A 162 2.01 17.80 22.45
N PRO A 163 2.18 16.70 23.22
CA PRO A 163 1.51 15.45 22.94
C PRO A 163 -0.01 15.60 22.75
N ALA A 164 -0.67 16.50 23.46
CA ALA A 164 -2.12 16.72 23.31
C ALA A 164 -2.56 17.22 21.92
N GLU A 165 -1.63 17.64 21.06
CA GLU A 165 -1.89 18.06 19.68
C GLU A 165 -1.90 16.86 18.71
N LEU A 166 -1.51 15.67 19.15
CA LEU A 166 -1.53 14.45 18.33
C LEU A 166 -2.92 13.81 18.37
N GLU A 167 -3.59 13.79 17.22
CA GLU A 167 -4.90 13.18 17.04
C GLU A 167 -4.79 11.70 16.68
N VAL A 168 -3.77 11.37 15.88
CA VAL A 168 -3.50 10.00 15.42
C VAL A 168 -2.01 9.69 15.58
N ILE A 169 -1.69 8.48 16.04
CA ILE A 169 -0.32 7.94 16.05
C ILE A 169 -0.37 6.51 15.53
N GLU A 170 0.20 6.26 14.36
CA GLU A 170 0.40 4.90 13.84
C GLU A 170 1.78 4.38 14.26
N PHE A 171 1.83 3.10 14.61
CA PHE A 171 3.06 2.47 15.10
C PHE A 171 3.06 0.96 14.84
N GLN A 172 4.26 0.38 14.73
CA GLN A 172 4.46 -1.05 14.43
C GLN A 172 3.85 -1.54 13.10
N GLY A 173 3.40 -0.64 12.22
CA GLY A 173 3.06 -0.96 10.85
C GLY A 173 4.27 -1.55 10.09
N LYS A 174 4.01 -2.30 9.04
CA LYS A 174 5.04 -3.01 8.26
C LYS A 174 6.07 -2.04 7.69
N GLU A 175 5.61 -0.96 7.06
CA GLU A 175 6.51 0.08 6.52
C GLU A 175 7.29 0.78 7.63
N LEU A 176 6.61 1.24 8.70
CA LEU A 176 7.24 1.92 9.84
C LEU A 176 8.31 1.05 10.51
N THR A 177 8.03 -0.25 10.66
CA THR A 177 8.99 -1.22 11.20
C THR A 177 10.20 -1.36 10.29
N LEU A 178 9.99 -1.47 8.98
CA LEU A 178 11.06 -1.55 8.01
C LEU A 178 11.91 -0.28 7.97
N GLN A 179 11.28 0.89 8.04
CA GLN A 179 11.93 2.19 8.13
C GLN A 179 12.76 2.31 9.42
N GLY A 180 12.27 1.80 10.54
CA GLY A 180 13.03 1.71 11.80
C GLY A 180 14.28 0.84 11.68
N ILE A 181 14.15 -0.34 11.05
CA ILE A 181 15.28 -1.23 10.75
C ILE A 181 16.27 -0.54 9.79
N ALA A 182 15.77 0.19 8.80
CA ALA A 182 16.56 0.87 7.78
C ALA A 182 17.21 2.17 8.26
N ALA A 183 16.67 2.83 9.29
CA ALA A 183 17.06 4.17 9.73
C ALA A 183 18.58 4.35 9.95
N PRO A 184 19.32 3.41 10.58
CA PRO A 184 20.77 3.56 10.75
C PRO A 184 21.56 3.58 9.44
N ARG A 185 21.02 2.98 8.37
CA ARG A 185 21.60 3.01 7.01
C ARG A 185 21.12 4.22 6.23
N LEU A 186 19.82 4.56 6.29
CA LEU A 186 19.26 5.74 5.64
C LEU A 186 20.00 7.02 6.05
N ARG A 187 20.31 7.18 7.34
CA ARG A 187 21.09 8.32 7.86
C ARG A 187 22.53 8.44 7.31
N LYS A 188 23.04 7.40 6.66
CA LYS A 188 24.38 7.41 6.03
C LYS A 188 24.32 7.68 4.53
N LEU A 189 23.13 7.63 3.93
CA LEU A 189 22.94 7.97 2.54
C LEU A 189 23.00 9.49 2.41
N SER A 190 23.68 9.95 1.36
CA SER A 190 23.64 11.35 0.96
C SER A 190 22.44 11.58 0.06
N HIS A 191 21.84 12.76 0.16
CA HIS A 191 20.90 13.25 -0.84
C HIS A 191 21.48 13.11 -2.25
N ILE A 192 20.64 12.64 -3.18
CA ILE A 192 20.92 12.69 -4.61
C ILE A 192 19.83 13.51 -5.31
N ALA A 193 20.26 14.40 -6.19
CA ALA A 193 19.32 15.16 -7.02
C ALA A 193 18.56 14.20 -7.95
N THR A 194 17.25 14.43 -8.07
CA THR A 194 16.41 13.63 -8.97
C THR A 194 16.91 13.73 -10.40
N LYS A 195 17.07 12.58 -11.05
CA LYS A 195 17.41 12.47 -12.46
C LYS A 195 16.31 11.72 -13.18
N GLU A 196 15.74 12.36 -14.18
CA GLU A 196 14.62 11.84 -14.95
C GLU A 196 14.77 12.09 -16.44
N VAL A 197 14.05 11.30 -17.23
CA VAL A 197 13.91 11.46 -18.67
C VAL A 197 12.45 11.80 -18.96
N THR A 198 12.20 13.01 -19.44
CA THR A 198 10.85 13.54 -19.76
C THR A 198 10.61 13.71 -21.26
N ALA A 199 11.66 13.65 -22.07
CA ALA A 199 11.54 13.76 -23.52
C ALA A 199 10.95 12.46 -24.10
N ALA A 200 9.73 12.55 -24.64
CA ALA A 200 8.95 11.39 -25.11
C ALA A 200 9.68 10.52 -26.17
N ASP A 201 10.52 11.12 -26.99
CA ASP A 201 11.34 10.41 -27.99
C ASP A 201 12.54 9.65 -27.38
N LEU A 202 13.00 10.06 -26.18
CA LEU A 202 14.09 9.40 -25.45
C LEU A 202 13.62 8.33 -24.48
N ILE A 203 12.36 8.37 -24.03
CA ILE A 203 11.79 7.40 -23.07
C ILE A 203 11.92 5.95 -23.58
N PRO A 204 11.49 5.57 -24.80
CA PRO A 204 11.58 4.19 -25.26
C PRO A 204 13.02 3.66 -25.29
N ALA A 205 13.97 4.46 -25.77
CA ALA A 205 15.38 4.08 -25.83
C ALA A 205 15.98 3.91 -24.43
N THR A 206 15.59 4.76 -23.48
CA THR A 206 16.00 4.68 -22.07
C THR A 206 15.50 3.38 -21.44
N LEU A 207 14.20 3.08 -21.58
CA LEU A 207 13.61 1.86 -21.04
C LEU A 207 14.22 0.60 -21.67
N GLN A 208 14.52 0.63 -22.97
CA GLN A 208 15.17 -0.48 -23.67
C GLN A 208 16.57 -0.78 -23.11
N GLN A 209 17.31 0.24 -22.67
CA GLN A 209 18.61 0.06 -22.02
C GLN A 209 18.47 -0.53 -20.60
N LEU A 210 17.34 -0.31 -19.94
CA LEU A 210 17.06 -0.81 -18.59
C LEU A 210 16.47 -2.22 -18.58
N ALA A 211 15.86 -2.65 -19.69
CA ALA A 211 15.22 -3.95 -19.81
C ALA A 211 16.14 -5.11 -19.40
N GLY A 212 15.65 -5.95 -18.48
CA GLY A 212 16.37 -7.11 -17.95
C GLY A 212 17.52 -6.79 -17.00
N ARG A 213 17.70 -5.53 -16.59
CA ARG A 213 18.70 -5.12 -15.58
C ARG A 213 18.07 -5.07 -14.18
N ASP A 214 18.90 -5.23 -13.15
CA ASP A 214 18.49 -5.10 -11.73
C ASP A 214 18.37 -3.62 -11.26
N SER A 215 18.25 -2.69 -12.20
CA SER A 215 18.13 -1.25 -11.90
C SER A 215 16.69 -0.92 -11.54
N LEU A 216 16.51 -0.38 -10.34
CA LEU A 216 15.22 0.17 -9.90
C LEU A 216 15.00 1.55 -10.54
N VAL A 217 13.81 1.76 -11.09
CA VAL A 217 13.36 3.03 -11.68
C VAL A 217 11.93 3.35 -11.22
N ALA A 218 11.52 4.61 -11.39
CA ALA A 218 10.11 4.99 -11.30
C ALA A 218 9.56 5.41 -12.66
N LEU A 219 8.36 4.96 -12.99
CA LEU A 219 7.60 5.38 -14.17
C LEU A 219 6.49 6.32 -13.73
N VAL A 220 6.46 7.53 -14.28
CA VAL A 220 5.46 8.56 -13.99
C VAL A 220 4.49 8.61 -15.17
N PRO A 221 3.19 8.33 -14.99
CA PRO A 221 2.23 8.38 -16.06
C PRO A 221 1.78 9.83 -16.38
N SER A 222 1.24 10.03 -17.58
CA SER A 222 0.81 11.34 -18.07
C SER A 222 -0.50 11.84 -17.46
N HIS A 223 -1.39 10.92 -17.07
CA HIS A 223 -2.73 11.26 -16.57
C HIS A 223 -2.72 11.71 -15.09
N ASP A 224 -1.67 11.36 -14.34
CA ASP A 224 -1.51 11.71 -12.93
C ASP A 224 -0.01 11.67 -12.59
N GLN A 225 0.58 12.84 -12.37
CA GLN A 225 2.02 12.98 -12.14
C GLN A 225 2.39 12.79 -10.66
N ASP A 226 1.39 12.71 -9.77
CA ASP A 226 1.59 12.41 -8.36
C ASP A 226 1.67 10.88 -8.13
N LEU A 227 1.10 10.10 -9.06
CA LEU A 227 1.30 8.66 -9.12
C LEU A 227 2.64 8.30 -9.79
N PHE A 228 3.33 7.32 -9.22
CA PHE A 228 4.49 6.72 -9.87
C PHE A 228 4.62 5.25 -9.53
N PHE A 229 5.07 4.46 -10.50
CA PHE A 229 5.29 3.03 -10.36
C PHE A 229 6.76 2.76 -10.16
N VAL A 230 7.14 2.11 -9.05
CA VAL A 230 8.54 1.76 -8.78
C VAL A 230 8.80 0.28 -9.06
N GLY A 231 9.90 -0.01 -9.75
CA GLY A 231 10.20 -1.39 -10.13
C GLY A 231 11.34 -1.56 -11.10
N ARG A 232 11.38 -2.74 -11.76
CA ARG A 232 12.40 -3.06 -12.78
C ARG A 232 11.74 -3.38 -14.11
N ILE A 233 12.37 -2.91 -15.18
CA ILE A 233 11.87 -3.11 -16.53
C ILE A 233 12.14 -4.56 -16.96
N ASN A 234 11.07 -5.33 -17.20
CA ASN A 234 11.19 -6.70 -17.70
C ASN A 234 11.40 -6.72 -19.21
N ALA A 235 10.55 -6.00 -19.95
CA ALA A 235 10.56 -5.97 -21.41
C ALA A 235 10.02 -4.64 -21.92
N VAL A 236 10.48 -4.25 -23.11
CA VAL A 236 9.99 -3.10 -23.86
C VAL A 236 9.67 -3.59 -25.27
N THR A 237 8.51 -3.21 -25.78
CA THR A 237 8.08 -3.51 -27.15
C THR A 237 7.97 -2.21 -27.94
N LYS A 238 7.43 -2.28 -29.16
CA LYS A 238 7.21 -1.09 -29.99
C LYS A 238 6.33 -0.02 -29.32
N ASN A 239 5.36 -0.43 -28.50
CA ASN A 239 4.33 0.45 -27.95
C ASN A 239 4.09 0.27 -26.45
N ALA A 240 4.75 -0.67 -25.79
CA ALA A 240 4.52 -0.99 -24.39
C ALA A 240 5.81 -1.17 -23.59
N VAL A 241 5.74 -0.93 -22.30
CA VAL A 241 6.72 -1.35 -21.31
C VAL A 241 6.06 -2.29 -20.31
N ILE A 242 6.79 -3.32 -19.89
CA ILE A 242 6.40 -4.20 -18.79
C ILE A 242 7.38 -4.01 -17.66
N MET A 243 6.82 -3.80 -16.46
CA MET A 243 7.59 -3.63 -15.23
C MET A 243 7.08 -4.58 -14.16
N ASN A 244 8.01 -5.16 -13.38
CA ASN A 244 7.67 -5.76 -12.11
C ASN A 244 7.69 -4.68 -11.04
N LEU A 245 6.60 -4.60 -10.30
CA LEU A 245 6.41 -3.59 -9.27
C LEU A 245 7.09 -4.03 -8.00
N ILE A 246 7.59 -3.05 -7.26
CA ILE A 246 7.81 -3.21 -5.83
C ILE A 246 6.80 -2.36 -5.07
N ASP A 247 6.27 -2.89 -3.97
CA ASP A 247 5.39 -2.14 -3.07
C ASP A 247 6.19 -1.15 -2.19
N MET A 248 5.48 -0.34 -1.40
CA MET A 248 6.08 0.65 -0.49
C MET A 248 6.95 0.01 0.61
N THR A 249 6.81 -1.29 0.84
CA THR A 249 7.64 -2.06 1.75
C THR A 249 8.83 -2.73 1.04
N GLY A 250 9.01 -2.49 -0.26
CA GLY A 250 10.08 -3.03 -1.08
C GLY A 250 9.95 -4.51 -1.43
N GLN A 251 8.76 -5.12 -1.26
CA GLN A 251 8.45 -6.48 -1.71
C GLN A 251 7.89 -6.45 -3.14
N PHE A 252 7.87 -7.59 -3.82
CA PHE A 252 7.26 -7.71 -5.14
C PHE A 252 5.74 -7.41 -5.08
N GLY A 253 5.32 -6.40 -5.84
CA GLY A 253 3.94 -5.89 -5.86
C GLY A 253 3.12 -6.32 -7.07
N GLY A 254 3.64 -7.22 -7.92
CA GLY A 254 2.98 -7.66 -9.15
C GLY A 254 3.62 -7.09 -10.41
N TYR A 255 2.86 -7.04 -11.51
CA TYR A 255 3.32 -6.51 -12.78
C TYR A 255 2.36 -5.48 -13.34
N THR A 256 2.90 -4.62 -14.19
CA THR A 256 2.11 -3.71 -15.01
C THR A 256 2.63 -3.69 -16.45
N VAL A 257 1.71 -3.64 -17.41
CA VAL A 257 1.97 -3.27 -18.80
C VAL A 257 1.44 -1.86 -19.00
N MET A 258 2.28 -0.94 -19.46
CA MET A 258 1.88 0.43 -19.77
C MET A 258 2.18 0.77 -21.22
N ARG A 259 1.32 1.55 -21.86
CA ARG A 259 1.64 2.16 -23.16
C ARG A 259 2.76 3.17 -23.01
N LEU A 260 3.69 3.16 -23.95
CA LEU A 260 4.81 4.12 -23.96
C LEU A 260 4.33 5.56 -24.15
N THR A 261 3.19 5.78 -24.80
CA THR A 261 2.60 7.11 -25.00
C THR A 261 2.03 7.71 -23.73
N GLU A 262 1.74 6.88 -22.73
CA GLU A 262 1.13 7.30 -21.46
C GLU A 262 2.17 7.61 -20.39
N LEU A 263 3.47 7.59 -20.73
CA LEU A 263 4.55 7.92 -19.81
C LEU A 263 4.92 9.40 -19.95
N HIS A 264 4.84 10.10 -18.83
CA HIS A 264 5.34 11.46 -18.69
C HIS A 264 6.86 11.47 -18.47
N ALA A 265 7.34 10.62 -17.56
CA ALA A 265 8.74 10.59 -17.16
C ALA A 265 9.21 9.19 -16.75
N VAL A 266 10.53 9.00 -16.85
CA VAL A 266 11.26 7.86 -16.25
C VAL A 266 12.28 8.42 -15.27
N VAL A 267 12.04 8.22 -13.97
CA VAL A 267 12.97 8.60 -12.90
C VAL A 267 14.02 7.50 -12.73
N LEU A 268 15.28 7.87 -12.88
CA LEU A 268 16.44 6.97 -12.84
C LEU A 268 17.15 7.01 -11.48
N GLU A 269 17.15 8.16 -10.83
CA GLU A 269 17.82 8.41 -9.56
C GLU A 269 16.94 9.37 -8.73
N SER A 270 16.71 9.05 -7.46
CA SER A 270 16.06 9.91 -6.46
C SER A 270 16.32 9.34 -5.06
N ASP A 271 16.14 10.14 -4.01
CA ASP A 271 16.23 9.66 -2.63
C ASP A 271 15.20 8.56 -2.33
N TYR A 272 14.00 8.68 -2.89
CA TYR A 272 12.99 7.62 -2.77
C TYR A 272 13.45 6.30 -3.38
N LEU A 273 14.07 6.31 -4.57
CA LEU A 273 14.66 5.11 -5.17
C LEU A 273 15.82 4.54 -4.34
N GLN A 274 16.58 5.39 -3.63
CA GLN A 274 17.58 4.91 -2.66
C GLN A 274 16.91 4.17 -1.50
N THR A 275 15.84 4.74 -0.93
CA THR A 275 15.05 4.12 0.15
C THR A 275 14.50 2.76 -0.28
N MET A 276 13.81 2.72 -1.43
CA MET A 276 13.21 1.49 -1.93
C MET A 276 14.23 0.40 -2.25
N ARG A 277 15.41 0.77 -2.78
CA ARG A 277 16.51 -0.19 -2.97
C ARG A 277 16.95 -0.80 -1.64
N LEU A 278 17.06 0.01 -0.59
CA LEU A 278 17.42 -0.47 0.74
C LEU A 278 16.34 -1.41 1.30
N PHE A 279 15.06 -1.05 1.16
CA PHE A 279 13.94 -1.88 1.58
C PHE A 279 13.94 -3.25 0.88
N SER A 280 14.07 -3.28 -0.45
CA SER A 280 14.17 -4.53 -1.21
C SER A 280 15.38 -5.39 -0.78
N LEU A 281 16.52 -4.78 -0.47
CA LEU A 281 17.69 -5.51 0.03
C LEU A 281 17.46 -6.11 1.43
N LEU A 282 16.74 -5.40 2.31
CA LEU A 282 16.37 -5.91 3.63
C LEU A 282 15.43 -7.11 3.51
N ASN A 283 14.37 -7.00 2.70
CA ASN A 283 13.45 -8.11 2.44
C ASN A 283 14.20 -9.33 1.85
N ARG A 284 15.13 -9.10 0.91
CA ARG A 284 16.00 -10.16 0.37
C ARG A 284 16.82 -10.85 1.44
N SER A 285 17.40 -10.10 2.38
CA SER A 285 18.18 -10.67 3.48
C SER A 285 17.34 -11.50 4.46
N GLN A 286 16.03 -11.22 4.55
CA GLN A 286 15.08 -11.90 5.42
C GLN A 286 14.24 -12.97 4.69
N GLN A 287 14.47 -13.18 3.39
CA GLN A 287 13.66 -14.07 2.53
C GLN A 287 12.18 -13.68 2.46
N GLN A 288 11.89 -12.38 2.56
CA GLN A 288 10.55 -11.79 2.55
C GLN A 288 10.30 -10.95 1.29
N GLN A 289 10.88 -11.32 0.15
CA GLN A 289 10.86 -10.50 -1.06
C GLN A 289 9.51 -10.55 -1.78
N ILE A 290 8.71 -11.59 -1.52
CA ILE A 290 7.52 -11.92 -2.26
C ILE A 290 6.54 -12.65 -1.34
N GLN A 291 5.25 -12.44 -1.55
CA GLN A 291 4.19 -13.21 -0.90
C GLN A 291 4.09 -14.62 -1.51
N PRO A 292 3.78 -15.67 -0.72
CA PRO A 292 3.88 -17.06 -1.19
C PRO A 292 3.05 -17.41 -2.44
N VAL A 293 1.95 -16.67 -2.66
CA VAL A 293 1.00 -16.89 -3.75
C VAL A 293 1.33 -16.11 -5.04
N LEU A 294 2.34 -15.23 -4.98
CA LEU A 294 2.76 -14.41 -6.12
C LEU A 294 3.94 -15.05 -6.87
N ASN A 295 4.18 -14.57 -8.09
CA ASN A 295 5.23 -15.10 -8.95
C ASN A 295 5.99 -13.96 -9.65
N ASP A 296 7.23 -13.70 -9.22
CA ASP A 296 8.14 -12.68 -9.75
C ASP A 296 9.07 -13.20 -10.87
N GLU A 297 8.94 -14.45 -11.29
CA GLU A 297 9.80 -15.12 -12.26
C GLU A 297 9.23 -15.15 -13.70
N ARG A 298 8.16 -14.37 -13.98
CA ARG A 298 7.54 -14.37 -15.31
C ARG A 298 8.49 -13.78 -16.35
N LEU A 299 8.59 -14.47 -17.48
CA LEU A 299 9.32 -14.01 -18.66
C LEU A 299 8.36 -13.40 -19.69
N PHE A 300 8.82 -12.35 -20.36
CA PHE A 300 8.03 -11.59 -21.32
C PHE A 300 8.77 -11.49 -22.65
N ASP A 301 8.11 -11.89 -23.74
CA ASP A 301 8.67 -11.84 -25.09
C ASP A 301 8.56 -10.42 -25.68
N PRO A 302 9.65 -9.67 -25.88
CA PRO A 302 9.58 -8.29 -26.37
C PRO A 302 9.08 -8.17 -27.81
N THR A 303 8.89 -9.29 -28.53
CA THR A 303 8.48 -9.30 -29.94
C THR A 303 6.98 -9.38 -30.16
N VAL A 304 6.19 -9.66 -29.11
CA VAL A 304 4.72 -9.77 -29.20
C VAL A 304 4.01 -8.51 -28.73
N ASP A 305 2.74 -8.35 -29.13
CA ASP A 305 1.86 -7.36 -28.53
C ASP A 305 1.49 -7.78 -27.10
N GLN A 306 2.00 -7.03 -26.12
CA GLN A 306 1.86 -7.36 -24.71
C GLN A 306 0.44 -7.19 -24.18
N PHE A 307 -0.32 -6.23 -24.70
CA PHE A 307 -1.72 -6.05 -24.29
C PHE A 307 -2.54 -7.26 -24.70
N SER A 308 -2.47 -7.63 -25.98
CA SER A 308 -3.10 -8.84 -26.49
C SER A 308 -2.64 -10.10 -25.76
N ALA A 309 -1.33 -10.24 -25.49
CA ALA A 309 -0.80 -11.42 -24.81
C ALA A 309 -1.28 -11.53 -23.35
N ARG A 310 -1.32 -10.43 -22.59
CA ARG A 310 -1.80 -10.43 -21.20
C ARG A 310 -3.30 -10.68 -21.11
N LEU A 311 -4.10 -10.05 -21.98
CA LEU A 311 -5.54 -10.29 -22.02
C LEU A 311 -5.86 -11.75 -22.38
N ASN A 312 -5.18 -12.34 -23.37
CA ASN A 312 -5.35 -13.76 -23.71
C ASN A 312 -4.94 -14.69 -22.57
N GLN A 313 -3.83 -14.39 -21.88
CA GLN A 313 -3.40 -15.17 -20.72
C GLN A 313 -4.45 -15.11 -19.61
N ALA A 314 -4.93 -13.91 -19.26
CA ALA A 314 -5.93 -13.75 -18.23
C ALA A 314 -7.26 -14.44 -18.58
N ALA A 315 -7.67 -14.38 -19.85
CA ALA A 315 -8.86 -15.08 -20.33
C ALA A 315 -8.72 -16.61 -20.25
N ALA A 316 -7.54 -17.14 -20.61
CA ALA A 316 -7.29 -18.58 -20.61
C ALA A 316 -7.30 -19.19 -19.20
N PHE A 317 -6.80 -18.44 -18.21
CA PHE A 317 -6.72 -18.89 -16.82
C PHE A 317 -7.85 -18.36 -15.93
N ARG A 318 -8.75 -17.52 -16.47
CA ARG A 318 -9.78 -16.78 -15.74
C ARG A 318 -9.22 -16.03 -14.53
N THR A 319 -8.12 -15.33 -14.73
CA THR A 319 -7.47 -14.58 -13.65
C THR A 319 -7.95 -13.14 -13.61
N ILE A 320 -8.13 -12.61 -12.41
CA ILE A 320 -8.45 -11.20 -12.20
C ILE A 320 -7.26 -10.32 -12.57
N ILE A 321 -7.53 -9.26 -13.31
CA ILE A 321 -6.60 -8.22 -13.72
C ILE A 321 -7.27 -6.84 -13.56
N ARG A 322 -6.46 -5.80 -13.46
CA ARG A 322 -6.92 -4.42 -13.51
C ARG A 322 -6.58 -3.80 -14.85
N LEU A 323 -7.54 -3.13 -15.46
CA LEU A 323 -7.38 -2.33 -16.67
C LEU A 323 -7.51 -0.85 -16.33
N LYS A 324 -6.68 -0.01 -16.96
CA LYS A 324 -6.92 1.43 -17.06
C LYS A 324 -7.18 1.79 -18.51
N LEU A 325 -8.23 2.54 -18.78
CA LEU A 325 -8.62 3.00 -20.12
C LEU A 325 -8.18 4.45 -20.37
N HIS A 326 -8.21 4.90 -21.64
CA HIS A 326 -7.86 6.29 -22.03
C HIS A 326 -8.66 7.36 -21.31
N ASP A 327 -9.92 7.07 -20.96
CA ASP A 327 -10.78 7.99 -20.22
C ASP A 327 -10.49 7.98 -18.70
N SER A 328 -9.38 7.35 -18.30
CA SER A 328 -8.95 7.11 -16.93
C SER A 328 -9.84 6.16 -16.12
N THR A 329 -10.88 5.57 -16.74
CA THR A 329 -11.69 4.53 -16.11
C THR A 329 -10.80 3.35 -15.71
N THR A 330 -10.93 2.94 -14.45
CA THR A 330 -10.24 1.75 -13.93
C THR A 330 -11.26 0.63 -13.75
N LEU A 331 -10.95 -0.54 -14.27
CA LEU A 331 -11.81 -1.73 -14.19
C LEU A 331 -11.03 -2.87 -13.53
N LEU A 332 -11.64 -3.55 -12.57
CA LEU A 332 -11.14 -4.80 -12.00
C LEU A 332 -12.01 -5.95 -12.52
N GLY A 333 -11.41 -7.05 -12.95
CA GLY A 333 -12.19 -8.17 -13.48
C GLY A 333 -11.37 -9.12 -14.33
N TYR A 334 -12.03 -9.94 -15.16
CA TYR A 334 -11.33 -10.82 -16.08
C TYR A 334 -11.84 -10.66 -17.52
N PRO A 335 -10.95 -10.80 -18.53
CA PRO A 335 -11.34 -10.74 -19.93
C PRO A 335 -11.83 -12.10 -20.44
N SER A 336 -12.72 -12.08 -21.43
CA SER A 336 -13.14 -13.24 -22.21
C SER A 336 -13.26 -12.88 -23.70
N GLN A 337 -13.36 -13.89 -24.57
CA GLN A 337 -13.51 -13.73 -26.02
C GLN A 337 -12.51 -12.74 -26.66
N VAL A 338 -11.23 -12.84 -26.27
CA VAL A 338 -10.17 -11.96 -26.78
C VAL A 338 -9.86 -12.33 -28.23
N GLY A 339 -10.11 -11.40 -29.16
CA GLY A 339 -9.87 -11.61 -30.58
C GLY A 339 -10.24 -10.41 -31.44
N GLY A 340 -9.59 -10.25 -32.60
CA GLY A 340 -9.94 -9.19 -33.56
C GLY A 340 -9.90 -7.78 -32.98
N GLU A 341 -8.86 -7.48 -32.19
CA GLU A 341 -8.65 -6.20 -31.47
C GLU A 341 -9.71 -5.87 -30.39
N ARG A 342 -10.57 -6.82 -30.04
CA ARG A 342 -11.62 -6.66 -29.04
C ARG A 342 -11.59 -7.78 -28.01
N PHE A 343 -12.26 -7.52 -26.89
CA PHE A 343 -12.51 -8.49 -25.84
C PHE A 343 -13.79 -8.12 -25.10
N ILE A 344 -14.37 -9.08 -24.40
CA ILE A 344 -15.40 -8.83 -23.40
C ILE A 344 -14.70 -8.76 -22.04
N PHE A 345 -15.04 -7.78 -21.20
CA PHE A 345 -14.53 -7.68 -19.85
C PHE A 345 -15.68 -7.85 -18.85
N HIS A 346 -15.50 -8.79 -17.93
CA HIS A 346 -16.41 -9.09 -16.84
C HIS A 346 -15.91 -8.36 -15.60
N GLU A 347 -16.53 -7.24 -15.30
CA GLU A 347 -16.16 -6.35 -14.20
C GLU A 347 -16.56 -6.98 -12.85
N VAL A 348 -15.71 -6.79 -11.84
CA VAL A 348 -16.03 -7.11 -10.45
C VAL A 348 -16.40 -5.80 -9.76
N ALA A 349 -17.63 -5.72 -9.26
CA ALA A 349 -18.14 -4.58 -8.50
C ALA A 349 -18.87 -5.12 -7.27
N ASP A 350 -18.62 -4.52 -6.10
CA ASP A 350 -19.18 -4.96 -4.82
C ASP A 350 -18.99 -6.48 -4.57
N ASN A 351 -17.80 -6.99 -4.92
CA ASN A 351 -17.42 -8.41 -4.92
C ASN A 351 -18.30 -9.35 -5.75
N GLN A 352 -19.09 -8.82 -6.68
CA GLN A 352 -19.89 -9.61 -7.60
C GLN A 352 -19.35 -9.49 -9.01
N LEU A 353 -19.35 -10.62 -9.72
CA LEU A 353 -18.87 -10.68 -11.10
C LEU A 353 -19.99 -10.40 -12.09
N ASP A 354 -19.78 -9.42 -12.98
CA ASP A 354 -20.66 -9.18 -14.12
C ASP A 354 -20.60 -10.36 -15.12
N GLN A 355 -21.61 -11.22 -15.07
CA GLN A 355 -21.72 -12.40 -15.93
C GLN A 355 -21.93 -12.08 -17.41
N VAL A 356 -22.40 -10.87 -17.74
CA VAL A 356 -22.63 -10.45 -19.14
C VAL A 356 -21.35 -9.86 -19.73
N GLY A 357 -20.72 -8.96 -18.99
CA GLY A 357 -19.54 -8.22 -19.39
C GLY A 357 -19.82 -7.16 -20.46
N LYS A 358 -18.83 -6.28 -20.68
CA LYS A 358 -18.87 -5.19 -21.66
C LYS A 358 -17.80 -5.38 -22.73
N VAL A 359 -18.09 -4.99 -23.96
CA VAL A 359 -17.12 -5.09 -25.07
C VAL A 359 -16.18 -3.89 -25.08
N TYR A 360 -14.88 -4.15 -25.09
CA TYR A 360 -13.83 -3.15 -25.19
C TYR A 360 -12.91 -3.42 -26.38
N ARG A 361 -12.15 -2.40 -26.80
CA ARG A 361 -11.05 -2.58 -27.77
C ARG A 361 -9.74 -2.62 -27.01
N ILE A 362 -8.81 -3.45 -27.50
CA ILE A 362 -7.46 -3.54 -26.95
C ILE A 362 -6.74 -2.20 -27.09
N SER A 363 -7.01 -1.44 -28.15
CA SER A 363 -6.48 -0.08 -28.35
C SER A 363 -6.88 0.89 -27.25
N ASP A 364 -7.98 0.62 -26.55
CA ASP A 364 -8.57 1.57 -25.61
C ASP A 364 -7.98 1.42 -24.18
N VAL A 365 -7.15 0.39 -23.99
CA VAL A 365 -6.49 0.05 -22.71
C VAL A 365 -5.11 0.67 -22.66
N ASP A 366 -4.81 1.43 -21.62
CA ASP A 366 -3.51 2.07 -21.41
C ASP A 366 -2.61 1.33 -20.44
N GLU A 367 -3.23 0.68 -19.46
CA GLU A 367 -2.54 -0.08 -18.44
C GLU A 367 -3.22 -1.44 -18.22
N VAL A 368 -2.42 -2.48 -18.01
CA VAL A 368 -2.85 -3.76 -17.49
C VAL A 368 -2.00 -4.12 -16.27
N ALA A 369 -2.58 -4.11 -15.07
CA ALA A 369 -1.93 -4.61 -13.86
C ALA A 369 -2.41 -6.04 -13.54
N PHE A 370 -1.48 -6.91 -13.15
CA PHE A 370 -1.76 -8.33 -12.94
C PHE A 370 -0.75 -9.01 -12.02
N GLY A 371 -1.14 -10.15 -11.43
CA GLY A 371 -0.27 -10.95 -10.57
C GLY A 371 0.15 -10.24 -9.28
N TYR A 372 -0.73 -9.39 -8.76
CA TYR A 372 -0.59 -8.70 -7.46
C TYR A 372 -1.58 -9.29 -6.44
N LEU A 373 -1.35 -8.97 -5.16
CA LEU A 373 -2.01 -9.67 -4.06
C LEU A 373 -3.52 -9.47 -4.01
N ASP A 374 -3.99 -8.24 -4.20
CA ASP A 374 -5.43 -7.94 -4.18
C ASP A 374 -6.19 -8.68 -5.31
N ALA A 375 -5.65 -8.74 -6.53
CA ALA A 375 -6.26 -9.54 -7.60
C ALA A 375 -6.37 -11.03 -7.22
N TYR A 376 -5.36 -11.58 -6.53
CA TYR A 376 -5.41 -12.96 -6.02
C TYR A 376 -6.51 -13.14 -4.96
N LEU A 377 -6.63 -12.20 -4.03
CA LEU A 377 -7.64 -12.25 -2.96
C LEU A 377 -9.07 -12.19 -3.53
N VAL A 378 -9.32 -11.26 -4.46
CA VAL A 378 -10.61 -11.15 -5.16
C VAL A 378 -10.91 -12.42 -5.96
N GLU A 379 -9.92 -12.96 -6.68
CA GLU A 379 -10.09 -14.22 -7.41
C GLU A 379 -10.45 -15.38 -6.46
N ARG A 380 -9.81 -15.46 -5.29
CA ARG A 380 -10.09 -16.51 -4.30
C ARG A 380 -11.49 -16.38 -3.73
N GLN A 381 -11.92 -15.16 -3.40
CA GLN A 381 -13.26 -14.89 -2.86
C GLN A 381 -14.35 -15.34 -3.85
N LEU A 382 -14.27 -14.88 -5.09
CA LEU A 382 -15.21 -15.24 -6.14
C LEU A 382 -15.26 -16.76 -6.42
N ARG A 383 -14.11 -17.46 -6.34
CA ARG A 383 -14.06 -18.93 -6.46
C ARG A 383 -14.78 -19.64 -5.31
N VAL A 384 -14.69 -19.12 -4.09
CA VAL A 384 -15.37 -19.68 -2.91
C VAL A 384 -16.88 -19.44 -2.99
N GLU A 385 -17.29 -18.27 -3.48
CA GLU A 385 -18.69 -17.90 -3.68
C GLU A 385 -19.34 -18.61 -4.88
N GLY A 386 -18.51 -19.11 -5.82
CA GLY A 386 -18.95 -19.89 -6.98
C GLY A 386 -19.19 -19.06 -8.25
N ASP A 387 -18.68 -17.83 -8.29
CA ASP A 387 -18.88 -16.86 -9.36
C ASP A 387 -17.85 -16.94 -10.50
N LEU A 388 -16.72 -17.66 -10.30
CA LEU A 388 -15.56 -17.75 -11.22
C LEU A 388 -15.27 -19.16 -11.78
#